data_AF-A0A8S0GV01-F1
#
_entry.id   AF-A0A8S0GV01-F1
#
_cell.length_a   1.000
_cell.length_b   1.000
_cell.length_c   1.000
_cell.angle_alpha   90.00
_cell.angle_beta   90.00
_cell.angle_gamma   90.00
#
_symmetry.space_group_name_H-M   'P 1'
#
loop_
_entity.id
_entity.type
_entity.pdbx_description
1 polymer ?
#
loop_
_entity_poly.entity_id
_entity_poly.type
_entity_poly.pdbx_seq_one_letter_code
_entity_poly.pdbx_strand_id
1 'polypeptide(L)'
;MLIQLVRLLFGAQNVEVANPAWLSGGIQVLPNLVLPYNRIVIIAFALFVVVLTWLLLNKTRLGLNVRAVTQNRNMAACCGVPTGRVDMLAFGLGSGIAGLGGVALSQIGNVGPDLGQSYIIDSFLVVVLGGVGQLAGSVLAAFGLGVANKILEPQIGAVLGKILILALIILFIQKRPQGLFALKGRVID
;
A
#
# COMPACT_ATOMS: atom_id res chain seq x y z
N MET A 1 1.59 4.88 26.19
CA MET A 1 2.96 5.03 26.74
C MET A 1 4.01 5.31 25.67
N LEU A 2 4.29 4.43 24.70
CA LEU A 2 5.29 4.72 23.64
C LEU A 2 4.93 5.94 22.78
N ILE A 3 3.65 6.09 22.41
CA ILE A 3 3.16 7.23 21.61
C ILE A 3 3.32 8.58 22.34
N GLN A 4 3.24 8.59 23.67
CA GLN A 4 3.41 9.78 24.51
C GLN A 4 4.89 10.16 24.65
N LEU A 5 5.78 9.16 24.72
CA LEU A 5 7.22 9.36 24.68
C LEU A 5 7.69 9.97 23.36
N VAL A 6 7.15 9.49 22.24
CA VAL A 6 7.42 10.06 20.90
C VAL A 6 6.89 11.48 20.78
N ARG A 7 5.68 11.76 21.29
CA ARG A 7 5.11 13.12 21.32
C ARG A 7 5.93 14.11 22.17
N LEU A 8 6.60 13.64 23.23
CA LEU A 8 7.49 14.46 24.06
C LEU A 8 8.86 14.71 23.41
N LEU A 9 9.40 13.74 22.67
CA LEU A 9 10.71 13.84 22.02
C LEU A 9 10.68 14.60 20.68
N PHE A 10 9.63 14.41 19.87
CA PHE A 10 9.52 14.99 18.53
C PHE A 10 8.54 16.16 18.43
N GLY A 11 7.80 16.45 19.51
CA GLY A 11 6.75 17.46 19.54
C GLY A 11 5.41 16.94 19.02
N ALA A 12 4.31 17.42 19.61
CA ALA A 12 2.95 17.11 19.16
C ALA A 12 2.51 17.92 17.93
N GLN A 13 3.41 18.77 17.42
CA GLN A 13 3.12 19.65 16.30
C GLN A 13 3.44 18.94 15.01
N ASN A 14 2.37 18.74 14.24
CA ASN A 14 2.37 18.40 12.83
C ASN A 14 3.45 19.20 12.07
N VAL A 15 4.64 18.60 11.87
CA VAL A 15 5.72 19.19 11.07
C VAL A 15 5.47 18.84 9.60
N GLU A 16 5.15 19.85 8.81
CA GLU A 16 5.18 19.73 7.35
C GLU A 16 6.63 19.53 6.93
N VAL A 17 6.93 18.40 6.29
CA VAL A 17 8.23 18.20 5.68
C VAL A 17 8.34 19.24 4.58
N ALA A 18 9.20 20.25 4.79
CA ALA A 18 9.42 21.30 3.82
C ALA A 18 9.85 20.69 2.49
N ASN A 19 9.02 20.86 1.46
CA ASN A 19 9.37 20.47 0.10
C ASN A 19 10.70 21.15 -0.29
N PRO A 20 11.72 20.38 -0.70
CA PRO A 20 12.95 20.96 -1.24
C PRO A 20 12.64 21.91 -2.39
N ALA A 21 13.38 23.01 -2.52
CA ALA A 21 13.09 24.08 -3.49
C ALA A 21 12.94 23.62 -4.96
N TRP A 22 13.50 22.46 -5.35
CA TRP A 22 13.34 21.83 -6.67
C TRP A 22 11.98 21.11 -6.89
N LEU A 23 11.19 20.91 -5.84
CA LEU A 23 9.84 20.31 -5.82
C LEU A 23 8.73 21.36 -5.63
N SER A 24 9.10 22.61 -5.40
CA SER A 24 8.21 23.77 -5.22
C SER A 24 7.84 24.46 -6.54
N GLY A 25 7.94 23.74 -7.65
CA GLY A 25 7.30 24.10 -8.91
C GLY A 25 5.90 23.47 -9.00
N GLY A 26 5.01 24.08 -9.76
CA GLY A 26 3.75 23.49 -10.19
C GLY A 26 3.54 23.81 -11.67
N ILE A 27 3.23 22.82 -12.50
CA ILE A 27 2.79 23.09 -13.87
C ILE A 27 1.32 23.50 -13.76
N GLN A 28 1.05 24.79 -13.99
CA GLN A 28 -0.31 25.30 -14.14
C GLN A 28 -0.83 24.83 -15.50
N VAL A 29 -1.59 23.73 -15.50
CA VAL A 29 -2.22 23.21 -16.73
C VAL A 29 -3.50 24.00 -17.06
N LEU A 30 -4.20 24.53 -16.04
CA LEU A 30 -5.33 25.47 -16.15
C LEU A 30 -5.28 26.52 -15.00
N PRO A 31 -5.95 27.69 -15.12
CA PRO A 31 -5.95 28.75 -14.10
C PRO A 31 -6.40 28.31 -12.70
N ASN A 32 -7.16 27.22 -12.59
CA ASN A 32 -7.66 26.64 -11.34
C ASN A 32 -7.05 25.26 -10.98
N LEU A 33 -6.07 24.76 -11.73
CA LEU A 33 -5.50 23.42 -11.49
C LEU A 33 -3.96 23.45 -11.52
N VAL A 34 -3.39 23.67 -10.34
CA VAL A 34 -1.95 23.50 -10.10
C VAL A 34 -1.71 22.01 -9.84
N LEU A 35 -0.99 21.33 -10.74
CA LEU A 35 -0.40 20.03 -10.42
C LEU A 35 1.00 20.29 -9.81
N PRO A 36 1.17 20.09 -8.49
CA PRO A 36 2.46 20.23 -7.85
C PRO A 36 3.38 19.12 -8.37
N TYR A 37 4.64 19.44 -8.68
CA TYR A 37 5.63 18.45 -9.11
C TYR A 37 5.77 17.31 -8.08
N ASN A 38 5.52 17.60 -6.80
CA ASN A 38 5.47 16.62 -5.71
C ASN A 38 4.52 15.44 -6.00
N ARG A 39 3.32 15.69 -6.56
CA ARG A 39 2.38 14.62 -6.90
C ARG A 39 2.86 13.75 -8.06
N ILE A 40 3.50 14.35 -9.07
CA ILE A 40 4.03 13.64 -10.24
C ILE A 40 5.21 12.75 -9.83
N VAL A 41 6.12 13.28 -9.00
CA VAL A 41 7.27 12.53 -8.48
C VAL A 41 6.81 11.34 -7.64
N ILE A 42 5.75 11.50 -6.83
CA ILE A 42 5.22 10.40 -6.02
C ILE A 42 4.54 9.34 -6.87
N ILE A 43 3.79 9.73 -7.90
CA ILE A 43 3.19 8.76 -8.84
C ILE A 43 4.31 7.99 -9.56
N ALA A 44 5.36 8.68 -10.03
CA ALA A 44 6.51 8.04 -10.67
C ALA A 44 7.25 7.10 -9.70
N PHE A 45 7.45 7.52 -8.45
CA PHE A 45 8.07 6.72 -7.41
C PHE A 45 7.23 5.48 -7.05
N ALA A 46 5.92 5.64 -6.89
CA ALA A 46 5.00 4.54 -6.63
C ALA A 46 4.99 3.53 -7.78
N LEU A 47 4.94 4.00 -9.04
CA LEU A 47 5.06 3.16 -10.22
C LEU A 47 6.42 2.42 -10.24
N PHE A 48 7.51 3.13 -9.94
CA PHE A 48 8.84 2.52 -9.86
C PHE A 48 8.88 1.40 -8.80
N VAL A 49 8.35 1.62 -7.60
CA VAL A 49 8.30 0.61 -6.52
C VAL A 49 7.43 -0.58 -6.92
N VAL A 50 6.27 -0.35 -7.55
CA VAL A 50 5.41 -1.42 -8.04
C VAL A 50 6.12 -2.26 -9.12
N VAL A 51 6.76 -1.61 -10.09
CA VAL A 51 7.52 -2.29 -11.16
C VAL A 51 8.70 -3.07 -10.59
N LEU A 52 9.44 -2.47 -9.65
CA LEU A 52 10.57 -3.12 -8.97
C LEU A 52 10.11 -4.35 -8.18
N THR A 53 9.01 -4.24 -7.44
CA THR A 53 8.42 -5.36 -6.70
C THR A 53 7.92 -6.46 -7.63
N TRP A 54 7.27 -6.08 -8.74
CA TRP A 54 6.81 -7.04 -9.75
C TRP A 54 7.98 -7.79 -10.41
N LEU A 55 9.06 -7.07 -10.76
CA LEU A 55 10.26 -7.66 -11.35
C LEU A 55 10.95 -8.59 -10.35
N LEU A 56 11.09 -8.16 -9.10
CA LEU A 56 11.64 -8.99 -8.03
C LEU A 56 10.83 -10.29 -7.84
N LEU A 57 9.50 -10.21 -7.78
CA LEU A 57 8.66 -11.39 -7.55
C LEU A 57 8.50 -12.29 -8.78
N ASN A 58 8.59 -11.76 -10.01
CA ASN A 58 8.33 -12.55 -11.22
C ASN A 58 9.61 -13.03 -11.92
N LYS A 59 10.73 -12.29 -11.83
CA LYS A 59 11.99 -12.64 -12.50
C LYS A 59 13.08 -13.20 -11.60
N THR A 60 12.99 -13.07 -10.27
CA THR A 60 14.08 -13.54 -9.38
C THR A 60 13.80 -14.89 -8.76
N ARG A 61 14.90 -15.56 -8.33
CA ARG A 61 14.85 -16.82 -7.58
C ARG A 61 14.09 -16.70 -6.25
N LEU A 62 14.09 -15.50 -5.64
CA LEU A 62 13.33 -15.24 -4.42
C LEU A 62 11.82 -15.37 -4.69
N GLY A 63 11.33 -14.82 -5.79
CA GLY A 63 9.92 -14.94 -6.18
C GLY A 63 9.48 -16.38 -6.43
N LEU A 64 10.33 -17.19 -7.06
CA LEU A 64 10.07 -18.62 -7.25
C LEU A 64 9.96 -19.36 -5.91
N ASN A 65 10.90 -19.10 -5.00
CA ASN A 65 10.93 -19.72 -3.68
C ASN A 65 9.73 -19.31 -2.82
N VAL A 66 9.34 -18.03 -2.84
CA VAL A 66 8.15 -17.54 -2.13
C VAL A 66 6.89 -18.25 -2.66
N ARG A 67 6.73 -18.33 -3.99
CA ARG A 67 5.58 -19.03 -4.59
C ARG A 67 5.55 -20.52 -4.24
N ALA A 68 6.71 -21.18 -4.22
CA ALA A 68 6.81 -22.59 -3.82
C ALA A 68 6.39 -22.79 -2.34
N VAL A 69 6.85 -21.92 -1.44
CA VAL A 69 6.50 -21.96 -0.01
C VAL A 69 5.01 -21.69 0.20
N THR A 70 4.41 -20.76 -0.55
CA THR A 70 2.97 -20.46 -0.44
C THR A 70 2.07 -21.58 -0.93
N GLN A 71 2.55 -22.45 -1.82
CA GLN A 71 1.77 -23.59 -2.33
C GLN A 71 1.82 -24.79 -1.37
N ASN A 72 3.02 -25.22 -0.96
CA ASN A 72 3.19 -26.27 0.02
C ASN A 72 4.54 -26.15 0.72
N ARG A 73 4.51 -25.63 1.95
CA ARG A 73 5.72 -25.40 2.77
C ARG A 73 6.50 -26.67 3.05
N ASN A 74 5.81 -27.79 3.28
CA ASN A 74 6.45 -29.07 3.61
C ASN A 74 7.19 -29.63 2.39
N MET A 75 6.56 -29.59 1.21
CA MET A 75 7.18 -30.05 -0.03
C MET A 75 8.37 -29.18 -0.44
N ALA A 76 8.28 -27.85 -0.28
CA ALA A 76 9.39 -26.94 -0.55
C ALA A 76 10.61 -27.22 0.35
N ALA A 77 10.38 -27.55 1.63
CA ALA A 77 11.46 -27.91 2.55
C ALA A 77 12.15 -29.23 2.14
N CYS A 78 11.39 -30.22 1.67
CA CYS A 78 11.96 -31.48 1.14
C CYS A 78 12.81 -31.26 -0.12
N CYS A 79 12.49 -30.26 -0.94
CA CYS A 79 13.28 -29.88 -2.11
C CYS A 79 14.54 -29.04 -1.79
N GLY A 80 14.89 -28.87 -0.52
CA GLY A 80 16.08 -28.12 -0.09
C GLY A 80 15.92 -26.60 -0.10
N VAL A 81 14.69 -26.08 -0.23
CA VAL A 81 14.43 -24.64 -0.13
C VAL A 81 14.45 -24.21 1.35
N PRO A 82 15.32 -23.28 1.76
CA PRO A 82 15.38 -22.82 3.15
C PRO A 82 14.18 -21.92 3.47
N THR A 83 13.05 -22.52 3.83
CA THR A 83 11.78 -21.83 4.11
C THR A 83 11.93 -20.66 5.08
N GLY A 84 12.67 -20.83 6.18
CA GLY A 84 12.91 -19.76 7.15
C GLY A 84 13.67 -18.55 6.59
N ARG A 85 14.63 -18.74 5.66
CA ARG A 85 15.32 -17.62 5.00
C ARG A 85 14.42 -16.94 3.99
N VAL A 86 13.59 -17.70 3.29
CA VAL A 86 12.62 -17.17 2.31
C VAL A 86 11.58 -16.29 3.04
N ASP A 87 11.08 -16.74 4.18
CA ASP A 87 10.12 -16.00 5.01
C ASP A 87 10.74 -14.69 5.54
N MET A 88 11.97 -14.73 6.04
CA MET A 88 12.68 -13.52 6.48
C MET A 88 12.93 -12.52 5.35
N LEU A 89 13.34 -12.99 4.17
CA LEU A 89 13.57 -12.12 3.02
C LEU A 89 12.27 -11.53 2.50
N ALA A 90 11.19 -12.31 2.45
CA ALA A 90 9.86 -11.83 2.07
C ALA A 90 9.36 -10.77 3.06
N PHE A 91 9.53 -11.00 4.37
CA PHE A 91 9.17 -10.04 5.41
C PHE A 91 10.02 -8.75 5.32
N GLY A 92 11.33 -8.88 5.12
CA GLY A 92 12.25 -7.74 4.95
C GLY A 92 11.94 -6.91 3.70
N LEU A 93 11.60 -7.55 2.58
CA LEU A 93 11.15 -6.85 1.38
C LEU A 93 9.82 -6.13 1.61
N GLY A 94 8.86 -6.78 2.28
CA GLY A 94 7.57 -6.18 2.61
C GLY A 94 7.68 -4.96 3.52
N SER A 95 8.47 -5.06 4.60
CA SER A 95 8.71 -3.94 5.52
C SER A 95 9.50 -2.81 4.86
N GLY A 96 10.44 -3.12 3.97
CA GLY A 96 11.16 -2.13 3.16
C GLY A 96 10.22 -1.34 2.23
N ILE A 97 9.32 -2.02 1.52
CA ILE A 97 8.33 -1.38 0.64
C ILE A 97 7.36 -0.50 1.46
N ALA A 98 6.93 -0.96 2.64
CA ALA A 98 6.11 -0.17 3.55
C ALA A 98 6.84 1.10 4.03
N GLY A 99 8.14 1.00 4.32
CA GLY A 99 8.98 2.15 4.68
C GLY A 99 9.11 3.17 3.54
N LEU A 100 9.36 2.71 2.31
CA LEU A 100 9.39 3.57 1.11
C LEU A 100 8.04 4.28 0.90
N GLY A 101 6.93 3.58 1.12
CA GLY A 101 5.59 4.17 1.11
C GLY A 101 5.41 5.27 2.16
N GLY A 102 5.88 5.05 3.39
CA GLY A 102 5.83 6.04 4.46
C GLY A 102 6.60 7.33 4.13
N VAL A 103 7.78 7.22 3.52
CA VAL A 103 8.58 8.38 3.08
C VAL A 103 7.88 9.15 1.96
N ALA A 104 7.16 8.47 1.06
CA ALA A 104 6.37 9.15 0.04
C ALA A 104 5.14 9.86 0.64
N LEU A 105 4.51 9.28 1.66
CA LEU A 105 3.33 9.87 2.32
C LEU A 105 3.69 11.10 3.16
N SER A 106 4.86 11.12 3.81
CA SER A 106 5.32 12.26 4.59
C SER A 106 5.62 13.52 3.75
N GLN A 107 5.74 13.37 2.43
CA GLN A 107 5.92 14.49 1.49
C GLN A 107 4.60 15.13 1.02
N ILE A 108 3.45 14.47 1.24
CA ILE A 108 2.12 14.99 0.85
C ILE A 108 1.35 15.46 2.08
N GLY A 109 1.48 14.72 3.18
CA GLY A 109 0.71 14.91 4.40
C GLY A 109 1.59 15.38 5.55
N ASN A 110 0.94 16.03 6.50
CA ASN A 110 1.59 16.50 7.70
C ASN A 110 1.92 15.30 8.63
N VAL A 111 3.17 15.18 9.08
CA VAL A 111 3.64 14.02 9.85
C VAL A 111 3.18 14.14 11.29
N GLY A 112 2.08 13.47 11.60
CA GLY A 112 1.55 13.32 12.95
C GLY A 112 1.77 11.91 13.51
N PRO A 113 1.88 11.74 14.85
CA PRO A 113 1.94 10.42 15.50
C PRO A 113 0.76 9.50 15.16
N ASP A 114 -0.37 10.07 14.76
CA ASP A 114 -1.61 9.38 14.42
C ASP A 114 -1.73 9.01 12.93
N LEU A 115 -0.75 9.41 12.11
CA LEU A 115 -0.73 9.12 10.67
C LEU A 115 -0.72 7.61 10.43
N GLY A 116 0.07 6.86 11.21
CA GLY A 116 0.10 5.40 11.12
C GLY A 116 -1.28 4.77 11.31
N GLN A 117 -2.03 5.19 12.34
CA GLN A 117 -3.34 4.62 12.65
C GLN A 117 -4.36 4.87 11.54
N SER A 118 -4.35 6.08 10.96
CA SER A 118 -5.29 6.43 9.89
C SER A 118 -5.02 5.68 8.59
N TYR A 119 -3.74 5.43 8.26
CA TYR A 119 -3.35 4.74 7.03
C TYR A 119 -3.34 3.22 7.13
N ILE A 120 -3.25 2.64 8.34
CA ILE A 120 -3.35 1.19 8.56
C ILE A 120 -4.70 0.66 8.05
N ILE A 121 -5.80 1.38 8.33
CA ILE A 121 -7.14 0.98 7.90
C ILE A 121 -7.22 0.96 6.37
N ASP A 122 -6.80 2.04 5.70
CA ASP A 122 -6.84 2.13 4.24
C ASP A 122 -5.93 1.06 3.60
N SER A 123 -4.77 0.77 4.20
CA SER A 123 -3.85 -0.30 3.73
C SER A 123 -4.47 -1.70 3.86
N PHE A 124 -5.13 -1.98 4.98
CA PHE A 124 -5.83 -3.25 5.19
C PHE A 124 -6.97 -3.42 4.18
N LEU A 125 -7.76 -2.37 3.97
CA LEU A 125 -8.87 -2.36 3.02
C LEU A 125 -8.42 -2.68 1.58
N VAL A 126 -7.31 -2.08 1.13
CA VAL A 126 -6.72 -2.36 -0.19
C VAL A 126 -6.27 -3.81 -0.33
N VAL A 127 -5.61 -4.38 0.69
CA VAL A 127 -5.12 -5.78 0.65
C VAL A 127 -6.28 -6.76 0.61
N VAL A 128 -7.33 -6.52 1.40
CA VAL A 128 -8.51 -7.41 1.44
C VAL A 128 -9.30 -7.32 0.13
N LEU A 129 -9.50 -6.11 -0.42
CA LEU A 129 -10.18 -5.94 -1.70
C LEU A 129 -9.38 -6.54 -2.86
N GLY A 130 -8.06 -6.37 -2.85
CA GLY A 130 -7.16 -6.87 -3.90
C GLY A 130 -7.02 -8.39 -3.94
N GLY A 131 -7.20 -9.08 -2.80
CA GLY A 131 -6.99 -10.51 -2.65
C GLY A 131 -5.59 -10.86 -2.14
N VAL A 132 -5.51 -11.90 -1.30
CA VAL A 132 -4.26 -12.32 -0.66
C VAL A 132 -3.34 -12.96 -1.69
N GLY A 133 -2.12 -12.43 -1.86
CA GLY A 133 -1.06 -13.07 -2.64
C GLY A 133 -0.95 -12.67 -4.11
N GLN A 134 -1.78 -11.75 -4.62
CA GLN A 134 -1.70 -11.27 -6.00
C GLN A 134 -1.44 -9.76 -6.09
N LEU A 135 -0.20 -9.39 -6.45
CA LEU A 135 0.25 -7.99 -6.56
C LEU A 135 -0.65 -7.15 -7.49
N ALA A 136 -1.09 -7.73 -8.61
CA ALA A 136 -1.97 -7.04 -9.57
C ALA A 136 -3.33 -6.66 -8.96
N GLY A 137 -3.87 -7.51 -8.08
CA GLY A 137 -5.13 -7.24 -7.39
C GLY A 137 -5.00 -6.09 -6.40
N SER A 138 -3.91 -6.04 -5.63
CA SER A 138 -3.64 -4.95 -4.70
C SER A 138 -3.44 -3.60 -5.41
N VAL A 139 -2.76 -3.58 -6.56
CA VAL A 139 -2.58 -2.35 -7.36
C VAL A 139 -3.92 -1.85 -7.90
N LEU A 140 -4.73 -2.75 -8.46
CA LEU A 140 -6.03 -2.37 -9.04
C LEU A 140 -7.03 -1.92 -7.95
N ALA A 141 -7.00 -2.57 -6.78
CA ALA A 141 -7.76 -2.16 -5.61
C ALA A 141 -7.30 -0.79 -5.06
N ALA A 142 -5.99 -0.54 -4.99
CA ALA A 142 -5.44 0.74 -4.55
C ALA A 142 -5.86 1.89 -5.47
N PHE A 143 -5.76 1.70 -6.79
CA PHE A 143 -6.22 2.69 -7.77
C PHE A 143 -7.73 2.89 -7.69
N GLY A 144 -8.53 1.82 -7.63
CA GLY A 144 -9.98 1.90 -7.53
C GLY A 144 -10.44 2.65 -6.27
N LEU A 145 -9.89 2.29 -5.11
CA LEU A 145 -10.18 2.95 -3.84
C LEU A 145 -9.66 4.39 -3.79
N GLY A 146 -8.50 4.67 -4.39
CA GLY A 146 -7.94 6.02 -4.45
C GLY A 146 -8.79 6.96 -5.30
N VAL A 147 -9.24 6.50 -6.49
CA VAL A 147 -10.13 7.26 -7.36
C VAL A 147 -11.50 7.45 -6.71
N ALA A 148 -12.06 6.39 -6.11
CA ALA A 148 -13.34 6.46 -5.41
C ALA A 148 -13.29 7.46 -4.24
N ASN A 149 -12.23 7.42 -3.41
CA ASN A 149 -12.05 8.39 -2.33
C ASN A 149 -12.02 9.82 -2.88
N LYS A 150 -11.23 10.09 -3.93
CA LYS A 150 -11.11 11.45 -4.47
C LYS A 150 -12.37 11.98 -5.15
N ILE A 151 -13.25 11.12 -5.66
CA ILE A 151 -14.53 11.51 -6.27
C ILE A 151 -15.63 11.69 -5.20
N LEU A 152 -15.62 10.88 -4.13
CA LEU A 152 -16.62 10.96 -3.06
C LEU A 152 -16.32 12.05 -2.02
N GLU A 153 -15.04 12.31 -1.71
CA GLU A 153 -14.63 13.33 -0.73
C GLU A 153 -15.24 14.72 -1.02
N PRO A 154 -15.25 15.24 -2.27
CA PRO A 154 -15.81 16.55 -2.58
C PRO A 154 -17.34 16.60 -2.55
N GLN A 155 -18.03 15.48 -2.78
CA GLN A 155 -19.49 15.47 -2.94
C GLN A 155 -20.25 15.19 -1.64
N ILE A 156 -19.68 14.39 -0.73
CA ILE A 156 -20.40 13.87 0.44
C ILE A 156 -19.67 14.23 1.76
N GLY A 157 -18.48 14.85 1.68
CA GLY A 157 -17.63 15.16 2.82
C GLY A 157 -16.75 13.98 3.26
N ALA A 158 -15.54 14.28 3.74
CA ALA A 158 -14.49 13.29 4.00
C ALA A 158 -14.91 12.16 4.95
N VAL A 159 -15.72 12.47 5.97
CA VAL A 159 -16.16 11.49 6.98
C VAL A 159 -17.23 10.55 6.42
N LEU A 160 -18.27 11.08 5.77
CA LEU A 160 -19.33 10.27 5.17
C LEU A 160 -18.79 9.42 4.00
N GLY A 161 -17.86 9.97 3.22
CA GLY A 161 -17.17 9.25 2.15
C GLY A 161 -16.41 8.03 2.66
N LYS A 162 -15.61 8.18 3.74
CA LYS A 162 -14.90 7.04 4.36
C LYS A 162 -15.86 5.99 4.91
N ILE A 163 -16.95 6.40 5.57
CA ILE A 163 -17.96 5.46 6.12
C ILE A 163 -18.63 4.67 4.99
N LEU A 164 -19.06 5.34 3.92
CA LEU A 164 -19.68 4.70 2.76
C LEU A 164 -18.74 3.72 2.07
N ILE A 165 -17.48 4.10 1.85
CA ILE A 165 -16.46 3.23 1.25
C ILE A 165 -16.25 1.98 2.11
N LEU A 166 -16.15 2.16 3.43
CA LEU A 166 -15.97 1.05 4.37
C LEU A 166 -17.18 0.10 4.36
N ALA A 167 -18.41 0.64 4.33
CA ALA A 167 -19.63 -0.16 4.19
C ALA A 167 -19.70 -0.91 2.84
N LEU A 168 -19.34 -0.24 1.74
CA LEU A 168 -19.30 -0.84 0.39
C LEU A 168 -18.30 -2.00 0.33
N ILE A 169 -17.15 -1.86 0.98
CA ILE A 169 -16.12 -2.90 1.04
C ILE A 169 -16.60 -4.08 1.89
N ILE A 170 -17.21 -3.86 3.05
CA ILE A 170 -17.78 -4.94 3.88
C ILE A 170 -18.80 -5.73 3.06
N LEU A 171 -19.67 -5.04 2.32
CA LEU A 171 -20.70 -5.66 1.48
C LEU A 171 -20.07 -6.41 0.29
N PHE A 172 -18.99 -5.88 -0.27
CA PHE A 172 -18.22 -6.56 -1.33
C PHE A 172 -17.52 -7.83 -0.82
N ILE A 173 -16.92 -7.79 0.37
CA ILE A 173 -16.27 -8.94 1.01
C ILE A 173 -17.30 -10.02 1.33
N GLN A 174 -18.50 -9.66 1.80
CA GLN A 174 -19.58 -10.64 2.00
C GLN A 174 -19.97 -11.35 0.71
N LYS A 175 -19.95 -10.64 -0.43
CA LYS A 175 -20.32 -11.20 -1.73
C LYS A 175 -19.17 -11.96 -2.41
N ARG A 176 -17.92 -11.59 -2.15
CA ARG A 176 -16.72 -12.29 -2.64
C ARG A 176 -15.61 -12.29 -1.58
N PRO A 177 -15.59 -13.29 -0.67
CA PRO A 177 -14.63 -13.35 0.43
C PRO A 177 -13.18 -13.59 -0.02
N GLN A 178 -12.95 -13.93 -1.29
CA GLN A 178 -11.61 -14.21 -1.85
C GLN A 178 -10.95 -12.99 -2.55
N GLY A 179 -11.56 -11.79 -2.51
CA GLY A 179 -11.04 -10.57 -3.15
C GLY A 179 -11.28 -10.51 -4.67
N LEU A 180 -10.76 -9.46 -5.32
CA LEU A 180 -10.92 -9.25 -6.78
C LEU A 180 -10.25 -10.36 -7.61
N PHE A 181 -9.14 -10.90 -7.11
CA PHE A 181 -8.40 -12.00 -7.73
C PHE A 181 -8.13 -13.09 -6.68
N ALA A 182 -8.97 -14.12 -6.71
CA ALA A 182 -8.77 -15.32 -5.90
C ALA A 182 -7.53 -16.09 -6.39
N LEU A 183 -6.67 -16.50 -5.45
CA LEU A 183 -5.68 -17.55 -5.68
C LEU A 183 -6.42 -18.78 -6.21
N LYS A 184 -6.21 -19.11 -7.48
CA LYS A 184 -6.70 -20.35 -8.09
C LYS A 184 -5.88 -21.52 -7.52
N GLY A 185 -6.05 -21.81 -6.24
CA GLY A 185 -5.70 -23.10 -5.68
C GLY A 185 -6.60 -24.11 -6.39
N ARG A 186 -6.01 -25.01 -7.17
CA ARG A 186 -6.71 -26.24 -7.52
C ARG A 186 -7.03 -26.91 -6.20
N VAL A 187 -8.29 -26.83 -5.79
CA VAL A 187 -8.90 -27.80 -4.90
C VAL A 187 -8.66 -29.14 -5.59
N ILE A 188 -7.76 -29.92 -5.00
CA ILE A 188 -7.54 -31.30 -5.39
C ILE A 188 -8.67 -32.03 -4.66
N ASP A 189 -9.68 -32.45 -5.41
CA ASP A 189 -10.54 -33.58 -5.01
C ASP A 189 -9.67 -34.83 -4.76
#